data_AF-A0A9D5S9Y7-F1
#
_entry.id   AF-A0A9D5S9Y7-F1
#
_cell.length_a   1.000
_cell.length_b   1.000
_cell.length_c   1.000
_cell.angle_alpha   90.00
_cell.angle_beta   90.00
_cell.angle_gamma   90.00
#
_symmetry.space_group_name_H-M   'P 1'
#
loop_
_entity.id
_entity.type
_entity.pdbx_description
1 polymer ?
#
loop_
_entity_poly.entity_id
_entity_poly.type
_entity_poly.pdbx_seq_one_letter_code
_entity_poly.pdbx_strand_id
1 'polypeptide(L)'
;MRLNNGFEIPQIGVGTWTLRGETARQNVCLALKAGFRHVDTAQGYENEAEVGQGIADSGVPRQEIFVTTKVNTGIMRMGKQAVADSIDESLAKLNTDYIDLLLIHWPVKDCVRLPVLRWQRLAGQDWLLQVLTRPVTSHRNSLI
;
A
#
# COMPACT_ATOMS: atom_id res chain seq x y z
N MET A 1 -11.13 -8.10 -8.50
CA MET A 1 -12.22 -7.11 -8.64
C MET A 1 -11.64 -5.77 -9.05
N ARG A 2 -12.44 -4.89 -9.65
CA ARG A 2 -11.99 -3.57 -10.11
C ARG A 2 -12.37 -2.49 -9.11
N LEU A 3 -11.40 -1.66 -8.73
CA LEU A 3 -11.57 -0.48 -7.88
C LEU A 3 -12.14 0.70 -8.67
N ASN A 4 -12.66 1.73 -7.98
CA ASN A 4 -13.26 2.92 -8.60
C ASN A 4 -12.28 3.76 -9.44
N ASN A 5 -10.98 3.59 -9.22
CA ASN A 5 -9.89 4.21 -9.97
C ASN A 5 -9.41 3.35 -11.16
N GLY A 6 -10.06 2.21 -11.40
CA GLY A 6 -9.78 1.31 -12.53
C GLY A 6 -8.67 0.28 -12.29
N PHE A 7 -7.98 0.33 -11.16
CA PHE A 7 -7.01 -0.70 -10.77
C PHE A 7 -7.72 -1.99 -10.36
N GLU A 8 -7.03 -3.12 -10.51
CA GLU A 8 -7.52 -4.42 -10.08
C GLU A 8 -6.91 -4.84 -8.75
N ILE A 9 -7.72 -5.45 -7.89
CA ILE A 9 -7.29 -6.04 -6.62
C ILE A 9 -7.75 -7.50 -6.55
N PRO A 10 -6.90 -8.45 -6.13
CA PRO A 10 -7.33 -9.83 -5.87
C PRO A 10 -8.36 -9.85 -4.73
N GLN A 11 -9.47 -10.55 -4.94
CA GLN A 11 -10.58 -10.58 -3.98
C GLN A 11 -10.24 -11.34 -2.69
N ILE A 12 -9.24 -12.23 -2.75
CA ILE A 12 -8.76 -13.03 -1.65
C ILE A 12 -7.30 -12.69 -1.40
N GLY A 13 -6.95 -12.47 -0.14
CA GLY A 13 -5.59 -12.16 0.29
C GLY A 13 -5.27 -12.78 1.65
N VAL A 14 -4.00 -12.69 2.05
CA VAL A 14 -3.51 -13.12 3.35
C VAL A 14 -3.27 -11.91 4.23
N GLY A 15 -3.89 -11.90 5.42
CA GLY A 15 -3.69 -10.85 6.42
C GLY A 15 -2.62 -11.27 7.44
N THR A 16 -1.81 -10.31 7.89
CA THR A 16 -0.64 -10.60 8.75
C THR A 16 -0.78 -10.09 10.18
N TRP A 17 -1.96 -9.60 10.60
CA TRP A 17 -2.18 -9.18 11.99
C TRP A 17 -1.88 -10.35 12.94
N THR A 18 -1.16 -10.05 14.03
CA THR A 18 -0.71 -10.95 15.12
C THR A 18 0.45 -11.86 14.77
N LEU A 19 0.79 -12.00 13.50
CA LEU A 19 1.98 -12.74 13.09
C LEU A 19 3.24 -11.94 13.44
N ARG A 20 4.27 -12.63 13.93
CA ARG A 20 5.53 -12.03 14.36
C ARG A 20 6.72 -12.84 13.89
N GLY A 21 7.84 -12.16 13.66
CA GLY A 21 9.13 -12.78 13.33
C GLY A 21 9.00 -13.82 12.22
N GLU A 22 9.65 -14.96 12.44
CA GLU A 22 9.73 -16.04 11.48
C GLU A 22 8.36 -16.57 11.02
N THR A 23 7.36 -16.59 11.89
CA THR A 23 6.00 -17.01 11.53
C THR A 23 5.36 -16.07 10.51
N ALA A 24 5.57 -14.76 10.63
CA ALA A 24 5.07 -13.79 9.64
C ALA A 24 5.71 -14.02 8.27
N ARG A 25 7.05 -14.15 8.25
CA ARG A 25 7.82 -14.41 7.02
C ARG A 25 7.37 -15.69 6.33
N GLN A 26 7.32 -16.80 7.06
CA GLN A 26 6.95 -18.11 6.52
C GLN A 26 5.49 -18.13 6.03
N ASN A 27 4.56 -17.52 6.77
CA ASN A 27 3.16 -17.48 6.38
C ASN A 27 2.96 -16.77 5.03
N VAL A 28 3.61 -15.61 4.84
CA VAL A 28 3.57 -14.87 3.57
C VAL A 28 4.20 -15.69 2.44
N CYS A 29 5.39 -16.25 2.65
CA CYS A 29 6.09 -17.06 1.65
C CYS A 29 5.24 -18.26 1.19
N LEU A 30 4.64 -19.00 2.14
CA LEU A 30 3.80 -20.16 1.86
C LEU A 30 2.51 -19.75 1.15
N ALA A 31 1.85 -18.68 1.57
CA ALA A 31 0.63 -18.19 0.93
C ALA A 31 0.88 -17.84 -0.54
N LEU A 32 1.97 -17.13 -0.84
CA LEU A 32 2.35 -16.77 -2.21
C LEU A 32 2.67 -18.00 -3.06
N LYS A 33 3.39 -18.98 -2.51
CA LYS A 33 3.66 -20.28 -3.16
C LYS A 33 2.40 -21.10 -3.38
N ALA A 34 1.40 -20.97 -2.52
CA ALA A 34 0.10 -21.63 -2.64
C ALA A 34 -0.84 -20.93 -3.65
N GLY A 35 -0.45 -19.79 -4.22
CA GLY A 35 -1.21 -19.09 -5.26
C GLY A 35 -1.90 -17.80 -4.81
N PHE A 36 -1.76 -17.38 -3.55
CA PHE A 36 -2.23 -16.06 -3.14
C PHE A 36 -1.45 -14.97 -3.88
N ARG A 37 -2.13 -13.86 -4.18
CA ARG A 37 -1.54 -12.69 -4.87
C ARG A 37 -1.88 -11.37 -4.18
N HIS A 38 -2.44 -11.41 -2.98
CA HIS A 38 -2.69 -10.21 -2.18
C HIS A 38 -2.21 -10.45 -0.75
N VAL A 39 -1.35 -9.55 -0.27
CA VAL A 39 -0.82 -9.54 1.10
C VAL A 39 -1.23 -8.24 1.78
N ASP A 40 -1.86 -8.35 2.95
CA ASP A 40 -2.29 -7.22 3.78
C ASP A 40 -1.47 -7.16 5.07
N THR A 41 -0.81 -6.02 5.29
CA THR A 41 -0.07 -5.69 6.50
C THR A 41 -0.41 -4.28 7.00
N ALA A 42 0.29 -3.77 8.01
CA ALA A 42 0.19 -2.40 8.49
C ALA A 42 1.44 -2.02 9.30
N GLN A 43 1.77 -0.73 9.34
CA GLN A 43 2.81 -0.21 10.24
C GLN A 43 2.56 -0.62 11.70
N GLY A 44 1.29 -0.57 12.14
CA GLY A 44 0.89 -0.98 13.50
C GLY A 44 0.90 -2.49 13.74
N TYR A 45 1.13 -3.32 12.72
CA TYR A 45 1.34 -4.76 12.93
C TYR A 45 2.78 -5.09 13.25
N GLU A 46 3.71 -4.13 13.03
CA GLU A 46 5.12 -4.24 13.37
C GLU A 46 5.78 -5.48 12.75
N ASN A 47 5.38 -5.83 11.52
CA ASN A 47 5.92 -6.99 10.80
C ASN A 47 6.17 -6.75 9.30
N GLU A 48 6.20 -5.49 8.85
CA GLU A 48 6.43 -5.16 7.44
C GLU A 48 7.77 -5.68 6.91
N ALA A 49 8.80 -5.76 7.77
CA ALA A 49 10.11 -6.30 7.41
C ALA A 49 10.04 -7.81 7.10
N GLU A 50 9.35 -8.56 7.97
CA GLU A 50 9.13 -9.99 7.79
C GLU A 50 8.23 -10.29 6.59
N VAL A 51 7.24 -9.43 6.34
CA VAL A 51 6.40 -9.51 5.14
C VAL A 51 7.24 -9.29 3.87
N GLY A 52 8.08 -8.27 3.84
CA GLY A 52 8.99 -7.99 2.73
C GLY A 52 9.93 -9.18 2.45
N GLN A 53 10.51 -9.75 3.51
CA GLN A 53 11.34 -10.95 3.38
C GLN A 53 10.54 -12.16 2.88
N GLY A 54 9.32 -12.38 3.38
CA GLY A 54 8.45 -13.47 2.94
C GLY A 54 8.04 -13.35 1.46
N ILE A 55 7.84 -12.12 0.98
CA ILE A 55 7.64 -11.82 -0.44
C ILE A 55 8.88 -12.22 -1.25
N ALA A 56 10.07 -11.76 -0.85
CA ALA A 56 11.31 -12.07 -1.55
C ALA A 56 11.57 -13.60 -1.61
N ASP A 57 11.41 -14.29 -0.48
CA ASP A 57 11.64 -15.73 -0.35
C ASP A 57 10.61 -16.59 -1.11
N SER A 58 9.48 -16.01 -1.49
CA SER A 58 8.46 -16.70 -2.28
C SER A 58 8.93 -17.00 -3.71
N GLY A 59 9.81 -16.17 -4.25
CA GLY A 59 10.23 -16.19 -5.66
C GLY A 59 9.16 -15.70 -6.65
N VAL A 60 7.99 -15.26 -6.17
CA VAL A 60 6.93 -14.71 -7.03
C VAL A 60 7.32 -13.28 -7.46
N PRO A 61 7.21 -12.92 -8.75
CA PRO A 61 7.54 -11.58 -9.21
C PRO A 61 6.73 -10.51 -8.48
N ARG A 62 7.39 -9.45 -7.98
CA ARG A 62 6.76 -8.40 -7.17
C ARG A 62 5.53 -7.78 -7.84
N GLN A 63 5.55 -7.61 -9.18
CA GLN A 63 4.43 -7.07 -9.97
C GLN A 63 3.19 -7.97 -10.05
N GLU A 64 3.30 -9.24 -9.66
CA GLU A 64 2.14 -10.13 -9.56
C GLU A 64 1.50 -10.07 -8.16
N ILE A 65 2.17 -9.46 -7.18
CA ILE A 65 1.74 -9.41 -5.79
C ILE A 65 1.11 -8.04 -5.54
N PHE A 66 -0.11 -8.04 -5.03
CA PHE A 66 -0.79 -6.84 -4.56
C PHE A 66 -0.47 -6.66 -3.06
N VAL A 67 0.27 -5.62 -2.69
CA VAL A 67 0.63 -5.35 -1.29
C VAL A 67 -0.18 -4.17 -0.76
N THR A 68 -0.92 -4.44 0.32
CA THR A 68 -1.65 -3.43 1.09
C THR A 68 -0.93 -3.17 2.41
N THR A 69 -0.66 -1.90 2.74
CA THR A 69 -0.25 -1.49 4.10
C THR A 69 -1.05 -0.28 4.58
N LYS A 70 -0.92 0.04 5.86
CA LYS A 70 -1.75 1.05 6.55
C LYS A 70 -0.88 1.97 7.37
N VAL A 71 -1.07 3.28 7.21
CA VAL A 71 -0.40 4.31 8.00
C VAL A 71 -0.95 4.28 9.43
N ASN A 72 -0.04 4.28 10.41
CA ASN A 72 -0.40 4.33 11.83
C ASN A 72 -1.09 5.66 12.16
N THR A 73 -2.19 5.58 12.93
CA THR A 73 -3.02 6.73 13.31
C THR A 73 -2.27 7.78 14.13
N GLY A 74 -1.27 7.37 14.91
CA GLY A 74 -0.44 8.31 15.68
C GLY A 74 0.31 9.28 14.75
N ILE A 75 0.83 8.76 13.64
CA ILE A 75 1.60 9.51 12.63
C ILE A 75 0.69 10.49 11.88
N MET A 76 -0.57 10.11 11.65
CA MET A 76 -1.54 10.94 10.93
C MET A 76 -1.81 12.31 11.59
N ARG A 77 -1.48 12.49 12.87
CA ARG A 77 -1.59 13.77 13.61
C ARG A 77 -0.31 14.60 13.60
N MET A 78 0.80 14.02 13.14
CA MET A 78 2.13 14.64 13.20
C MET A 78 2.44 15.51 11.98
N GLY A 79 1.49 15.68 11.06
CA GLY A 79 1.64 16.50 9.86
C GLY A 79 2.10 15.71 8.62
N LYS A 80 2.10 16.39 7.47
CA LYS A 80 2.30 15.75 6.15
C LYS A 80 3.67 15.09 6.00
N GLN A 81 4.72 15.73 6.51
CA GLN A 81 6.08 15.22 6.40
C GLN A 81 6.25 13.91 7.16
N ALA A 82 5.79 13.84 8.42
CA ALA A 82 5.86 12.62 9.22
C ALA A 82 5.11 11.45 8.57
N VAL A 83 3.99 11.72 7.91
CA VAL A 83 3.25 10.72 7.14
C VAL A 83 4.07 10.24 5.94
N ALA A 84 4.67 11.14 5.16
CA ALA A 84 5.54 10.78 4.04
C ALA A 84 6.75 9.94 4.50
N ASP A 85 7.45 10.38 5.55
CA ASP A 85 8.58 9.67 6.13
C ASP A 85 8.20 8.24 6.59
N SER A 86 7.00 8.08 7.17
CA SER A 86 6.50 6.76 7.57
C SER A 86 6.21 5.82 6.40
N ILE A 87 5.83 6.38 5.25
CA ILE A 87 5.57 5.61 4.03
C ILE A 87 6.89 5.16 3.43
N ASP A 88 7.92 6.02 3.44
CA ASP A 88 9.29 5.65 3.07
C ASP A 88 9.83 4.53 3.97
N GLU A 89 9.54 4.58 5.26
CA GLU A 89 9.88 3.51 6.20
C GLU A 89 9.16 2.20 5.85
N SER A 90 7.86 2.24 5.54
CA SER A 90 7.11 1.07 5.08
C SER A 90 7.69 0.48 3.79
N LEU A 91 8.05 1.32 2.80
CA LEU A 91 8.69 0.88 1.55
C LEU A 91 10.04 0.20 1.80
N ALA A 92 10.86 0.78 2.69
CA ALA A 92 12.14 0.21 3.09
C ALA A 92 11.97 -1.15 3.80
N LYS A 93 11.05 -1.24 4.76
CA LYS A 93 10.75 -2.50 5.48
C LYS A 93 10.23 -3.58 4.53
N LEU A 94 9.27 -3.23 3.66
CA LEU A 94 8.72 -4.15 2.66
C LEU A 94 9.72 -4.50 1.55
N ASN A 95 10.88 -3.83 1.50
CA ASN A 95 11.90 -3.98 0.48
C ASN A 95 11.34 -3.84 -0.95
N THR A 96 10.61 -2.74 -1.19
CA THR A 96 9.95 -2.49 -2.48
C THR A 96 9.86 -1.00 -2.79
N ASP A 97 9.81 -0.65 -4.08
CA ASP A 97 9.74 0.75 -4.54
C ASP A 97 8.31 1.30 -4.66
N TYR A 98 7.29 0.46 -4.44
CA TYR A 98 5.89 0.87 -4.50
C TYR A 98 4.96 0.02 -3.62
N ILE A 99 3.85 0.63 -3.22
CA ILE A 99 2.73 0.02 -2.51
C ILE A 99 1.49 0.06 -3.42
N ASP A 100 0.77 -1.06 -3.52
CA ASP A 100 -0.41 -1.17 -4.40
C ASP A 100 -1.64 -0.47 -3.81
N LEU A 101 -1.80 -0.57 -2.48
CA LEU A 101 -2.84 0.14 -1.73
C LEU A 101 -2.33 0.60 -0.38
N LEU A 102 -2.41 1.91 -0.14
CA LEU A 102 -2.12 2.51 1.17
C LEU A 102 -3.43 2.98 1.82
N LEU A 103 -3.66 2.56 3.06
CA LEU A 103 -4.86 2.93 3.82
C LEU A 103 -4.51 3.78 5.05
N ILE A 104 -5.50 4.56 5.50
CA ILE A 104 -5.50 5.08 6.88
C ILE A 104 -6.04 3.95 7.76
N HIS A 105 -5.30 3.54 8.79
CA HIS A 105 -5.66 2.34 9.57
C HIS A 105 -6.98 2.49 10.34
N TRP A 106 -7.25 3.68 10.91
CA TRP A 106 -8.54 4.02 11.53
C TRP A 106 -8.90 5.47 11.26
N PRO A 107 -10.19 5.85 11.32
CA PRO A 107 -10.58 7.26 11.28
C PRO A 107 -9.89 8.06 12.38
N VAL A 108 -9.26 9.18 12.02
CA VAL A 108 -8.57 10.07 12.96
C VAL A 108 -9.18 11.46 12.85
N LYS A 109 -9.58 12.06 13.97
CA LYS A 109 -9.94 13.49 14.02
C LYS A 109 -8.69 14.35 13.89
N ASP A 110 -8.82 15.50 13.24
CA ASP A 110 -7.75 16.50 13.10
C ASP A 110 -6.45 15.93 12.52
N CYS A 111 -6.59 15.06 11.53
CA CYS A 111 -5.47 14.41 10.86
C CYS A 111 -5.16 15.03 9.50
N VAL A 112 -3.98 14.70 8.97
CA VAL A 112 -3.64 14.98 7.59
C VAL A 112 -4.70 14.36 6.68
N ARG A 113 -5.31 15.17 5.81
CA ARG A 113 -6.11 14.67 4.68
C ARG A 113 -5.16 14.33 3.54
N LEU A 114 -4.99 13.04 3.28
CA LEU A 114 -4.34 12.56 2.07
C LEU A 114 -5.41 12.37 0.98
N PRO A 115 -5.18 12.82 -0.27
CA PRO A 115 -5.90 12.26 -1.40
C PRO A 115 -5.59 10.75 -1.52
N VAL A 116 -6.42 9.97 -2.22
CA VAL A 116 -6.09 8.57 -2.55
C VAL A 116 -4.87 8.57 -3.46
N LEU A 117 -3.73 8.07 -2.99
CA LEU A 117 -2.43 8.17 -3.66
C LEU A 117 -1.85 6.78 -3.95
N ARG A 118 -1.19 6.65 -5.11
CA ARG A 118 -0.21 5.60 -5.40
C ARG A 118 1.17 6.20 -5.13
N TRP A 119 1.98 5.53 -4.31
CA TRP A 119 3.35 5.95 -4.04
C TRP A 119 4.30 5.15 -4.92
N GLN A 120 5.02 5.85 -5.81
CA GLN A 120 6.11 5.29 -6.61
C GLN A 120 7.28 6.28 -6.54
N ARG A 121 8.48 5.79 -6.24
CA ARG A 121 9.70 6.58 -6.34
C ARG A 121 10.00 6.85 -7.82
N LEU A 122 9.80 8.09 -8.28
CA LEU A 122 10.37 8.56 -9.55
C LEU A 122 11.81 8.97 -9.27
N ALA A 123 12.76 8.46 -10.04
CA ALA A 123 14.17 8.72 -9.84
C ALA A 123 14.50 10.22 -9.88
N GLY A 124 14.98 10.76 -8.76
CA GLY A 124 15.88 11.92 -8.74
C GLY A 124 15.30 13.33 -8.75
N GLN A 125 13.98 13.58 -8.61
CA GLN A 125 13.45 14.95 -8.50
C GLN A 125 12.24 15.06 -7.55
N ASP A 126 12.07 16.26 -6.99
CA ASP A 126 11.09 16.68 -5.98
C ASP A 126 9.69 16.03 -6.07
N TRP A 127 9.13 15.78 -4.88
CA TRP A 127 7.83 15.20 -4.59
C TRP A 127 6.69 15.77 -5.45
N LEU A 128 6.37 15.12 -6.58
CA LEU A 128 5.18 15.44 -7.36
C LEU A 128 3.97 14.64 -6.84
N LEU A 129 3.04 15.36 -6.20
CA LEU A 129 1.67 14.95 -5.96
C LEU A 129 0.97 14.64 -7.29
N GLN A 130 0.99 13.37 -7.74
CA GLN A 130 0.03 12.93 -8.76
C GLN A 130 -1.29 12.58 -8.08
N VAL A 131 -2.17 13.58 -7.98
CA VAL A 131 -3.58 13.34 -7.71
C VAL A 131 -4.15 12.56 -8.89
N LEU A 132 -4.41 11.27 -8.72
CA LEU A 132 -5.19 10.48 -9.67
C LEU A 132 -6.67 10.86 -9.59
N THR A 133 -7.00 12.10 -9.90
CA THR A 133 -8.33 12.44 -10.39
C THR A 133 -8.27 12.40 -11.90
N ARG A 134 -9.12 11.58 -12.54
CA ARG A 134 -9.36 11.70 -13.98
C ARG A 134 -9.63 13.18 -14.29
N PRO A 135 -9.16 13.72 -15.43
CA PRO A 135 -9.81 14.92 -15.95
C PRO A 135 -11.29 14.57 -16.12
N VAL A 136 -12.16 15.37 -15.50
CA VAL A 136 -13.57 15.39 -15.88
C VAL A 136 -13.56 15.89 -17.33
N THR A 137 -13.61 14.96 -18.29
CA THR A 137 -13.93 15.31 -19.66
C THR A 137 -15.38 15.77 -19.63
N SER A 138 -15.57 17.09 -19.68
CA SER A 138 -16.85 17.71 -19.96
C SER A 138 -17.44 17.03 -21.18
N HIS A 139 -18.43 16.17 -20.98
CA HIS A 139 -19.31 15.79 -22.06
C HIS A 139 -20.08 17.07 -22.40
N ARG A 140 -19.79 17.63 -23.58
CA ARG A 140 -20.67 18.59 -24.22
C ARG A 140 -22.03 17.90 -24.32
N ASN A 141 -23.03 18.49 -23.67
CA ASN A 141 -24.40 18.25 -24.06
C ASN A 141 -24.58 18.77 -25.48
N SER A 142 -24.72 17.85 -26.42
CA SER A 142 -25.31 18.10 -27.72
C SER A 142 -26.82 18.09 -27.52
N LEU A 143 -27.46 19.25 -27.40
CA LEU A 143 -28.90 19.40 -27.61
C LEU A 143 -29.22 20.82 -28.11
N ILE A 144 -29.70 20.84 -29.37
CA ILE A 144 -30.47 21.87 -30.08
C ILE A 144 -29.67 23.06 -30.62
#